data_AF-A0A2T6ZVT1-F1
#
_entry.id   AF-A0A2T6ZVT1-F1
#
_cell.length_a   1.000
_cell.length_b   1.000
_cell.length_c   1.000
_cell.angle_alpha   90.00
_cell.angle_beta   90.00
_cell.angle_gamma   90.00
#
_symmetry.space_group_name_H-M   'P 1'
#
loop_
_entity.id
_entity.type
_entity.pdbx_description
1 polymer ?
#
loop_
_entity_poly.entity_id
_entity_poly.type
_entity_poly.pdbx_seq_one_letter_code
_entity_poly.pdbx_strand_id
1 'polypeptide(L)'
;CEAILITDTIVGEEDKMKEVAEKAFREELDNENLEVMHVRDDVFVGNRRGLRLAEMKAMLDAHESKVTFLQGHVKELEEHVKELEDNDKALTARVSSLSLAVYEYKQIRRRFISSFKVTKLPEAVEQSDHDIVREGNLVAHGGDAVIDALLYEGIGGREDIYAFQQLYGLHPADVVLRLTSPAHYETLNLLNLHAGVRADTRKTGSEEFYQRFAAFILAFQLSSRKTDYL
;
A
#
# COMPACT_ATOMS: atom_id res chain seq x y z
N CYS A 1 -40.64 18.11 -36.45
CA CYS A 1 -40.48 18.23 -37.91
C CYS A 1 -39.76 19.54 -38.17
N GLU A 2 -38.50 19.47 -38.61
CA GLU A 2 -37.66 20.63 -38.88
C GLU A 2 -37.42 20.78 -40.38
N ALA A 3 -37.23 22.01 -40.86
CA ALA A 3 -36.88 22.27 -42.25
C ALA A 3 -35.41 22.72 -42.34
N ILE A 4 -34.64 22.13 -43.26
CA ILE A 4 -33.23 22.47 -43.45
C ILE A 4 -32.92 22.65 -44.93
N LEU A 5 -32.35 23.80 -45.26
CA LEU A 5 -31.92 24.14 -46.62
C LEU A 5 -30.46 24.56 -46.59
N ILE A 6 -29.65 23.98 -47.47
CA ILE A 6 -28.24 24.32 -47.61
C ILE A 6 -27.97 24.76 -49.04
N THR A 7 -27.49 25.98 -49.19
CA THR A 7 -27.01 26.54 -50.46
C THR A 7 -25.60 27.10 -50.27
N ASP A 8 -24.90 27.31 -51.38
CA ASP A 8 -23.65 28.05 -51.37
C ASP A 8 -23.95 29.56 -51.37
N THR A 9 -23.07 30.33 -50.73
CA THR A 9 -23.12 31.79 -50.70
C THR A 9 -21.71 32.36 -50.82
N ILE A 10 -21.60 33.66 -51.05
CA ILE A 10 -20.32 34.36 -51.08
C ILE A 10 -19.87 34.73 -49.67
N VAL A 11 -18.56 34.83 -49.47
CA VAL A 11 -17.97 35.40 -48.25
C VAL A 11 -17.70 36.89 -48.50
N GLY A 12 -18.21 37.75 -47.62
CA GLY A 12 -18.11 39.21 -47.81
C GLY A 12 -18.67 40.01 -46.63
N GLU A 13 -19.11 41.24 -46.91
CA GLU A 13 -19.77 42.10 -45.93
C GLU A 13 -21.10 41.48 -45.46
N GLU A 14 -21.40 41.55 -44.16
CA GLU A 14 -22.51 40.82 -43.52
C GLU A 14 -23.85 41.02 -44.23
N ASP A 15 -24.20 42.27 -44.52
CA ASP A 15 -25.48 42.60 -45.16
C ASP A 15 -25.58 42.04 -46.59
N LYS A 16 -24.47 42.08 -47.34
CA LYS A 16 -24.40 41.48 -48.68
C LYS A 16 -24.48 39.95 -48.61
N MET A 17 -23.86 39.33 -47.61
CA MET A 17 -23.95 37.87 -47.43
C MET A 17 -25.39 37.42 -47.14
N LYS A 18 -26.13 38.18 -46.32
CA LYS A 18 -27.55 37.91 -46.05
C LYS A 18 -28.41 38.04 -47.30
N GLU A 19 -28.25 39.13 -48.04
CA GLU A 19 -29.01 39.37 -49.29
C GLU A 19 -28.76 38.25 -50.32
N VAL A 20 -27.50 37.89 -50.52
CA VAL A 20 -27.12 36.81 -51.46
C VAL A 20 -27.61 35.45 -50.98
N ALA A 21 -27.52 35.16 -49.67
CA ALA A 21 -28.03 33.90 -49.11
C ALA A 21 -29.55 33.79 -49.26
N GLU A 22 -30.32 34.85 -48.99
CA GLU A 22 -31.77 34.84 -49.20
C GLU A 22 -32.15 34.55 -50.64
N LYS A 23 -31.44 35.16 -51.59
CA LYS A 23 -31.67 34.91 -53.01
C LYS A 23 -31.34 33.46 -53.37
N ALA A 24 -30.20 32.96 -52.91
CA ALA A 24 -29.76 31.59 -53.17
C ALA A 24 -30.74 30.56 -52.58
N PHE A 25 -31.31 30.81 -51.39
CA PHE A 25 -32.34 29.95 -50.83
C PHE A 25 -33.63 29.92 -51.66
N ARG A 26 -34.09 31.07 -52.18
CA ARG A 26 -35.26 31.11 -53.06
C ARG A 26 -35.02 30.36 -54.36
N GLU A 27 -33.86 30.59 -54.98
CA GLU A 27 -33.45 29.88 -56.20
C GLU A 27 -33.39 28.36 -55.96
N GLU A 28 -32.85 27.93 -54.82
CA GLU A 28 -32.79 26.51 -54.45
C GLU A 28 -34.19 25.91 -54.21
N LEU A 29 -35.10 26.64 -53.57
CA LEU A 29 -36.49 26.21 -53.38
C LEU A 29 -37.27 26.06 -54.70
N ASP A 30 -36.95 26.89 -55.68
CA ASP A 30 -37.55 26.84 -57.01
C ASP A 30 -36.94 25.73 -57.88
N ASN A 31 -35.69 25.32 -57.61
CA ASN A 31 -34.92 24.35 -58.42
C ASN A 31 -34.95 22.90 -57.89
N GLU A 32 -34.90 22.69 -56.57
CA GLU A 32 -34.88 21.35 -55.96
C GLU A 32 -36.22 21.01 -55.29
N ASN A 33 -36.71 19.79 -55.53
CA ASN A 33 -37.86 19.27 -54.78
C ASN A 33 -37.43 18.95 -53.35
N LEU A 34 -38.15 19.50 -52.37
CA LEU A 34 -37.93 19.17 -50.96
C LEU A 34 -38.25 17.71 -50.69
N GLU A 35 -37.31 17.02 -50.06
CA GLU A 35 -37.45 15.64 -49.62
C GLU A 35 -37.75 15.58 -48.11
N VAL A 36 -38.44 14.52 -47.68
CA VAL A 36 -38.67 14.23 -46.27
C VAL A 36 -37.78 13.07 -45.86
N MET A 37 -37.00 13.23 -44.80
CA MET A 37 -36.15 12.18 -44.25
C MET A 37 -36.39 12.03 -42.75
N HIS A 38 -36.44 10.78 -42.31
CA HIS A 38 -36.48 10.41 -40.91
C HIS A 38 -35.04 10.12 -40.46
N VAL A 39 -34.55 10.89 -39.49
CA VAL A 39 -33.24 10.69 -38.88
C VAL A 39 -33.47 10.35 -37.42
N ARG A 40 -33.36 9.05 -37.10
CA ARG A 40 -33.81 8.50 -35.81
C ARG A 40 -35.29 8.79 -35.56
N ASP A 41 -35.60 9.49 -34.47
CA ASP A 41 -36.96 9.83 -34.04
C ASP A 41 -37.41 11.19 -34.59
N ASP A 42 -36.52 11.93 -35.27
CA ASP A 42 -36.79 13.25 -35.82
C ASP A 42 -37.10 13.19 -37.33
N VAL A 43 -37.96 14.12 -37.76
CA VAL A 43 -38.37 14.27 -39.16
C VAL A 43 -37.82 15.58 -39.70
N PHE A 44 -37.10 15.50 -40.82
CA PHE A 44 -36.52 16.63 -41.52
C PHE A 44 -37.12 16.77 -42.91
N VAL A 45 -37.33 18.01 -43.34
CA VAL A 45 -37.73 18.36 -44.71
C VAL A 45 -36.68 19.29 -45.30
N GLY A 46 -36.16 19.00 -46.48
CA GLY A 46 -35.06 19.79 -46.98
C GLY A 46 -34.55 19.38 -48.36
N ASN A 47 -33.59 20.15 -48.86
CA ASN A 47 -32.82 19.74 -50.03
C ASN A 47 -31.82 18.63 -49.64
N ARG A 48 -31.30 17.89 -50.62
CA ARG A 48 -30.49 16.69 -50.35
C ARG A 48 -29.24 16.99 -49.50
N ARG A 49 -28.66 18.18 -49.69
CA ARG A 49 -27.51 18.66 -48.91
C ARG A 49 -27.90 18.90 -47.45
N GLY A 50 -29.01 19.58 -47.20
CA GLY A 50 -29.56 19.81 -45.87
C GLY A 50 -29.83 18.51 -45.11
N LEU A 51 -30.46 17.54 -45.78
CA LEU A 51 -30.77 16.25 -45.19
C LEU A 51 -29.50 15.47 -44.78
N ARG A 52 -28.48 15.43 -45.65
CA ARG A 52 -27.19 14.80 -45.29
C ARG A 52 -26.54 15.44 -44.06
N LEU A 53 -26.67 16.77 -43.89
CA LEU A 53 -26.14 17.44 -42.70
C LEU A 53 -26.88 17.00 -41.43
N ALA A 54 -28.20 16.86 -41.48
CA ALA A 54 -28.99 16.36 -40.36
C ALA A 54 -28.58 14.91 -39.98
N GLU A 55 -28.35 14.04 -40.97
CA GLU A 55 -27.85 12.69 -40.75
C GLU A 55 -26.45 12.68 -40.10
N MET A 56 -25.52 13.50 -40.61
CA MET A 56 -24.19 13.63 -40.05
C MET A 56 -24.21 14.13 -38.60
N LYS A 57 -25.07 15.12 -38.29
CA LYS A 57 -25.26 15.62 -36.92
C LYS A 57 -25.72 14.49 -36.00
N ALA A 58 -26.75 13.73 -36.38
CA ALA A 58 -27.22 12.61 -35.58
C ALA A 58 -26.11 11.58 -35.35
N MET A 59 -25.35 11.22 -36.40
CA MET A 59 -24.20 10.33 -36.24
C MET A 59 -23.18 10.86 -35.24
N LEU A 60 -22.86 12.17 -35.30
CA LEU A 60 -21.94 12.81 -34.37
C LEU A 60 -22.44 12.70 -32.92
N ASP A 61 -23.72 13.00 -32.67
CA ASP A 61 -24.33 12.90 -31.33
C ASP A 61 -24.27 11.46 -30.77
N ALA A 62 -24.43 10.44 -31.63
CA ALA A 62 -24.25 9.04 -31.21
C ALA A 62 -22.79 8.73 -30.85
N HIS A 63 -21.84 9.24 -31.64
CA HIS A 63 -20.43 9.00 -31.39
C HIS A 63 -20.00 9.68 -30.09
N GLU A 64 -20.47 10.91 -29.83
CA GLU A 64 -20.23 11.60 -28.56
C GLU A 64 -20.81 10.83 -27.36
N SER A 65 -22.04 10.33 -27.49
CA SER A 65 -22.66 9.45 -26.48
C SER A 65 -21.86 8.16 -26.25
N LYS A 66 -21.31 7.56 -27.30
CA LYS A 66 -20.48 6.36 -27.18
C LYS A 66 -19.13 6.66 -26.53
N VAL A 67 -18.52 7.81 -26.85
CA VAL A 67 -17.25 8.24 -26.26
C VAL A 67 -17.41 8.47 -24.76
N THR A 68 -18.46 9.18 -24.34
CA THR A 68 -18.73 9.42 -22.91
C THR A 68 -18.99 8.11 -22.16
N PHE A 69 -19.73 7.18 -22.74
CA PHE A 69 -19.94 5.85 -22.18
C PHE A 69 -18.62 5.06 -22.01
N LEU A 70 -17.78 5.03 -23.05
CA LEU A 70 -16.50 4.34 -23.00
C LEU A 70 -15.53 4.99 -22.01
N GLN A 71 -15.52 6.32 -21.90
CA GLN A 71 -14.74 7.03 -20.90
C GLN A 71 -15.15 6.64 -19.47
N GLY A 72 -16.45 6.46 -19.22
CA GLY A 72 -16.96 5.96 -17.95
C GLY A 72 -16.43 4.57 -17.62
N HIS A 73 -16.52 3.64 -18.58
CA HIS A 73 -15.99 2.28 -18.41
C HIS A 73 -14.47 2.24 -18.19
N VAL A 74 -13.70 3.07 -18.92
CA VAL A 74 -12.25 3.16 -18.73
C VAL A 74 -11.92 3.59 -17.31
N LYS A 75 -12.62 4.59 -16.77
CA LYS A 75 -12.43 5.05 -15.40
C LYS A 75 -12.75 3.96 -14.37
N GLU A 76 -13.83 3.21 -14.56
CA GLU A 76 -14.19 2.09 -13.69
C GLU A 76 -13.13 0.97 -13.74
N LEU A 77 -12.60 0.66 -14.92
CA LEU A 77 -11.50 -0.29 -15.10
C LEU A 77 -10.22 0.17 -14.39
N GLU A 78 -9.88 1.46 -14.46
CA GLU A 78 -8.73 2.04 -13.76
C GLU A 78 -8.86 1.90 -12.24
N GLU A 79 -10.07 2.14 -11.70
CA GLU A 79 -10.36 1.96 -10.27
C GLU A 79 -10.21 0.49 -9.84
N HIS A 80 -10.74 -0.47 -10.60
CA HIS A 80 -10.57 -1.89 -10.32
C HIS A 80 -9.12 -2.36 -10.42
N VAL A 81 -8.34 -1.87 -11.40
CA VAL A 81 -6.91 -2.19 -11.51
C VAL A 81 -6.16 -1.73 -10.27
N LYS A 82 -6.44 -0.51 -9.79
CA LYS A 82 -5.82 0.01 -8.58
C LYS A 82 -6.16 -0.83 -7.34
N GLU A 83 -7.41 -1.26 -7.19
CA GLU A 83 -7.81 -2.14 -6.09
C GLU A 83 -7.07 -3.48 -6.14
N LEU A 84 -6.94 -4.07 -7.33
CA LEU A 84 -6.18 -5.31 -7.51
C LEU A 84 -4.69 -5.15 -7.19
N GLU A 85 -4.08 -4.03 -7.59
CA GLU A 85 -2.69 -3.73 -7.26
C GLU A 85 -2.47 -3.62 -5.74
N ASP A 86 -3.38 -2.97 -5.02
CA ASP A 86 -3.26 -2.83 -3.56
C ASP A 86 -3.47 -4.18 -2.84
N ASN A 87 -4.39 -5.01 -3.34
CA ASN A 87 -4.57 -6.38 -2.86
C ASN A 87 -3.33 -7.27 -3.11
N ASP A 88 -2.70 -7.16 -4.28
CA ASP A 88 -1.49 -7.91 -4.61
C ASP A 88 -0.31 -7.53 -3.71
N LYS A 89 -0.12 -6.22 -3.43
CA LYS A 89 0.88 -5.75 -2.46
C LYS A 89 0.64 -6.33 -1.07
N ALA A 90 -0.61 -6.30 -0.59
CA ALA A 90 -0.97 -6.84 0.71
C ALA A 90 -0.74 -8.35 0.79
N LEU A 91 -1.09 -9.10 -0.26
CA LEU A 91 -0.87 -10.53 -0.33
C LEU A 91 0.62 -10.88 -0.37
N THR A 92 1.40 -10.16 -1.16
CA THR A 92 2.86 -10.33 -1.25
C THR A 92 3.55 -10.09 0.09
N ALA A 93 3.14 -9.06 0.83
CA ALA A 93 3.64 -8.81 2.18
C ALA A 93 3.33 -9.98 3.12
N ARG A 94 2.09 -10.49 3.12
CA ARG A 94 1.68 -11.63 3.95
C ARG A 94 2.45 -12.91 3.61
N VAL A 95 2.65 -13.20 2.33
CA VAL A 95 3.42 -14.38 1.87
C VAL A 95 4.88 -14.26 2.31
N SER A 96 5.45 -13.06 2.25
CA SER A 96 6.82 -12.80 2.72
C SER A 96 6.95 -13.06 4.22
N SER A 97 6.05 -12.52 5.04
CA SER A 97 6.02 -12.76 6.49
C SER A 97 5.84 -14.24 6.83
N LEU A 98 4.93 -14.94 6.15
CA LEU A 98 4.73 -16.37 6.38
C LEU A 98 5.96 -17.19 5.98
N SER A 99 6.64 -16.81 4.90
CA SER A 99 7.87 -17.49 4.45
C SER A 99 8.99 -17.35 5.48
N LEU A 100 9.14 -16.17 6.09
CA LEU A 100 10.08 -15.94 7.20
C LEU A 100 9.72 -16.81 8.42
N ALA A 101 8.45 -16.82 8.83
CA ALA A 101 7.99 -17.63 9.96
C ALA A 101 8.25 -19.14 9.75
N VAL A 102 8.04 -19.65 8.53
CA VAL A 102 8.34 -21.04 8.17
C VAL A 102 9.84 -21.32 8.26
N TYR A 103 10.68 -20.38 7.82
CA TYR A 103 12.13 -20.50 7.94
C TYR A 103 12.56 -20.59 9.41
N GLU A 104 12.08 -19.68 10.26
CA GLU A 104 12.38 -19.66 11.70
C GLU A 104 11.89 -20.94 12.39
N TYR A 105 10.68 -21.40 12.09
CA TYR A 105 10.15 -22.65 12.62
C TYR A 105 11.03 -23.85 12.24
N LYS A 106 11.53 -23.91 10.99
CA LYS A 106 12.48 -24.96 10.58
C LYS A 106 13.77 -24.92 11.40
N GLN A 107 14.28 -23.74 11.75
CA GLN A 107 15.46 -23.64 12.61
C GLN A 107 15.20 -24.16 14.02
N ILE A 108 14.03 -23.86 14.61
CA ILE A 108 13.62 -24.41 15.90
C ILE A 108 13.55 -25.94 15.84
N ARG A 109 12.95 -26.50 14.79
CA ARG A 109 12.85 -27.95 14.60
C ARG A 109 14.21 -28.62 14.36
N ARG A 110 15.13 -27.96 13.64
CA ARG A 110 16.51 -28.42 13.48
C ARG A 110 17.24 -28.48 14.81
N ARG A 111 17.17 -27.40 15.61
CA ARG A 111 17.76 -27.35 16.96
C ARG A 111 17.20 -28.44 17.87
N PHE A 112 15.91 -28.73 17.81
CA PHE A 112 15.29 -29.81 18.59
C PHE A 112 15.94 -31.17 18.28
N ILE A 113 16.11 -31.49 16.99
CA ILE A 113 16.74 -32.76 16.56
C ILE A 113 18.22 -32.81 16.96
N SER A 114 18.99 -31.74 16.70
CA SER A 114 20.41 -31.67 17.07
C SER A 114 20.61 -31.75 18.59
N SER A 115 19.74 -31.13 19.39
CA SER A 115 19.75 -31.24 20.85
C SER A 115 19.56 -32.70 21.31
N PHE A 116 18.65 -33.44 20.66
CA PHE A 116 18.45 -34.86 20.95
C PHE A 116 19.68 -35.69 20.55
N LYS A 117 20.27 -35.46 19.37
CA LYS A 117 21.51 -36.15 18.95
C LYS A 117 22.62 -35.94 19.96
N VAL A 118 22.91 -34.69 20.31
CA VAL A 118 23.96 -34.32 21.27
C VAL A 118 23.77 -34.98 22.63
N THR A 119 22.54 -35.13 23.10
CA THR A 119 22.26 -35.62 24.45
C THR A 119 22.00 -37.13 24.54
N LYS A 120 21.50 -37.76 23.48
CA LYS A 120 21.02 -39.16 23.52
C LYS A 120 21.72 -40.08 22.52
N LEU A 121 22.37 -39.56 21.48
CA LEU A 121 23.00 -40.35 20.41
C LEU A 121 24.45 -39.89 20.16
N PRO A 122 25.35 -40.00 21.16
CA PRO A 122 26.71 -39.43 21.07
C PRO A 122 27.52 -39.98 19.88
N GLU A 123 27.24 -41.20 19.43
CA GLU A 123 27.94 -41.83 18.29
C GLU A 123 27.50 -41.28 16.92
N ALA A 124 26.39 -40.54 16.85
CA ALA A 124 25.85 -39.95 15.62
C ALA A 124 25.99 -38.42 15.59
N VAL A 125 26.66 -37.82 16.57
CA VAL A 125 26.82 -36.36 16.68
C VAL A 125 27.86 -35.84 15.71
N GLU A 126 27.52 -34.75 15.03
CA GLU A 126 28.46 -33.99 14.20
C GLU A 126 28.76 -32.63 14.84
N GLN A 127 29.87 -31.99 14.45
CA GLN A 127 30.20 -30.64 14.91
C GLN A 127 29.11 -29.62 14.54
N SER A 128 28.46 -29.82 13.38
CA SER A 128 27.32 -29.04 12.92
C SER A 128 26.15 -29.04 13.92
N ASP A 129 25.90 -30.15 14.62
CA ASP A 129 24.86 -30.23 15.65
C ASP A 129 25.20 -29.36 16.86
N HIS A 130 26.46 -29.34 17.29
CA HIS A 130 26.91 -28.46 18.36
C HIS A 130 26.77 -26.99 17.98
N ASP A 131 27.08 -26.64 16.73
CA ASP A 131 26.96 -25.28 16.23
C ASP A 131 25.48 -24.85 16.18
N ILE A 132 24.58 -25.69 15.66
CA ILE A 132 23.12 -25.43 15.64
C ILE A 132 22.56 -25.24 17.05
N VAL A 133 22.97 -26.09 18.00
CA VAL A 133 22.52 -25.97 19.40
C VAL A 133 23.05 -24.68 20.03
N ARG A 134 24.33 -24.34 19.80
CA ARG A 134 24.95 -23.12 20.31
C ARG A 134 24.28 -21.87 19.74
N GLU A 135 24.09 -21.80 18.44
CA GLU A 135 23.47 -20.66 17.76
C GLU A 135 22.01 -20.50 18.18
N GLY A 136 21.24 -21.58 18.19
CA GLY A 136 19.86 -21.56 18.65
C GLY A 136 19.73 -21.19 20.14
N ASN A 137 20.73 -21.51 20.97
CA ASN A 137 20.80 -21.03 22.35
C ASN A 137 21.07 -19.52 22.44
N LEU A 138 21.90 -18.95 21.56
CA LEU A 138 22.14 -17.51 21.52
C LEU A 138 20.86 -16.75 21.18
N VAL A 139 20.08 -17.27 20.23
CA VAL A 139 18.78 -16.67 19.86
C VAL A 139 17.74 -16.86 20.96
N ALA A 140 17.64 -18.05 21.55
CA ALA A 140 16.61 -18.34 22.56
C ALA A 140 16.91 -17.78 23.96
N HIS A 141 18.17 -17.45 24.25
CA HIS A 141 18.60 -16.95 25.57
C HIS A 141 19.21 -15.55 25.49
N GLY A 142 19.36 -14.96 24.31
CA GLY A 142 19.70 -13.56 24.12
C GLY A 142 18.45 -12.70 24.23
N GLY A 143 18.61 -11.45 24.69
CA GLY A 143 17.51 -10.49 24.66
C GLY A 143 17.33 -9.88 23.27
N ASP A 144 16.08 -9.62 22.91
CA ASP A 144 15.70 -8.75 21.81
C ASP A 144 14.61 -7.80 22.31
N ALA A 145 15.03 -6.67 22.88
CA ALA A 145 14.15 -5.73 23.57
C ALA A 145 13.03 -5.20 22.67
N VAL A 146 13.28 -5.03 21.37
CA VAL A 146 12.27 -4.50 20.44
C VAL A 146 11.24 -5.56 20.13
N ILE A 147 11.69 -6.75 19.71
CA ILE A 147 10.77 -7.86 19.38
C ILE A 147 9.99 -8.30 20.63
N ASP A 148 10.66 -8.42 21.77
CA ASP A 148 10.00 -8.79 23.02
C ASP A 148 9.01 -7.73 23.51
N ALA A 149 9.27 -6.44 23.26
CA ALA A 149 8.32 -5.37 23.62
C ALA A 149 7.06 -5.43 22.76
N LEU A 150 7.19 -5.76 21.46
CA LEU A 150 6.06 -5.92 20.56
C LEU A 150 5.13 -7.07 20.98
N LEU A 151 5.62 -8.07 21.73
CA LEU A 151 4.77 -9.13 22.29
C LEU A 151 3.74 -8.62 23.31
N TYR A 152 3.89 -7.39 23.82
CA TYR A 152 2.96 -6.74 24.75
C TYR A 152 1.93 -5.86 24.02
N GLU A 153 2.05 -5.67 22.70
CA GLU A 153 1.11 -4.87 21.92
C GLU A 153 -0.03 -5.70 21.34
N GLY A 154 -1.21 -5.08 21.17
CA GLY A 154 -2.35 -5.66 20.47
C GLY A 154 -3.22 -6.62 21.29
N ILE A 155 -4.24 -7.17 20.63
CA ILE A 155 -5.21 -8.08 21.25
C ILE A 155 -4.51 -9.42 21.54
N GLY A 156 -4.55 -9.86 22.80
CA GLY A 156 -3.89 -11.08 23.24
C GLY A 156 -2.38 -10.94 23.49
N GLY A 157 -1.88 -9.70 23.55
CA GLY A 157 -0.52 -9.41 23.99
C GLY A 157 -0.27 -9.86 25.44
N ARG A 158 1.01 -9.95 25.80
CA ARG A 158 1.43 -10.30 27.17
C ARG A 158 1.00 -9.23 28.16
N GLU A 159 0.59 -9.66 29.35
CA GLU A 159 0.17 -8.76 30.44
C GLU A 159 1.19 -8.66 31.58
N ASP A 160 2.21 -9.52 31.59
CA ASP A 160 3.21 -9.63 32.66
C ASP A 160 4.35 -8.61 32.52
N ILE A 161 4.00 -7.32 32.41
CA ILE A 161 4.92 -6.19 32.16
C ILE A 161 6.11 -6.18 33.14
N TYR A 162 5.89 -6.59 34.39
CA TYR A 162 6.94 -6.67 35.40
C TYR A 162 8.08 -7.62 34.99
N ALA A 163 7.79 -8.72 34.31
CA ALA A 163 8.81 -9.64 33.81
C ALA A 163 9.69 -8.96 32.75
N PHE A 164 9.09 -8.20 31.83
CA PHE A 164 9.82 -7.42 30.85
C PHE A 164 10.70 -6.36 31.50
N GLN A 165 10.18 -5.60 32.47
CA GLN A 165 10.95 -4.60 33.20
C GLN A 165 12.13 -5.23 33.94
N GLN A 166 11.97 -6.45 34.46
CA GLN A 166 13.08 -7.14 35.12
C GLN A 166 14.16 -7.62 34.15
N LEU A 167 13.81 -7.89 32.90
CA LEU A 167 14.78 -8.27 31.86
C LEU A 167 15.46 -7.06 31.22
N TYR A 168 14.72 -5.98 30.96
CA TYR A 168 15.18 -4.87 30.12
C TYR A 168 15.26 -3.52 30.86
N GLY A 169 14.76 -3.41 32.09
CA GLY A 169 14.77 -2.18 32.88
C GLY A 169 13.76 -1.12 32.46
N LEU A 170 13.11 -1.25 31.29
CA LEU A 170 12.16 -0.28 30.73
C LEU A 170 10.76 -0.88 30.58
N HIS A 171 9.75 -0.03 30.44
CA HIS A 171 8.42 -0.45 30.06
C HIS A 171 8.41 -0.85 28.56
N PRO A 172 7.68 -1.91 28.13
CA PRO A 172 7.60 -2.31 26.72
C PRO A 172 7.27 -1.15 25.77
N ALA A 173 6.26 -0.35 26.12
CA ALA A 173 5.87 0.83 25.33
C ALA A 173 6.98 1.88 25.18
N ASP A 174 7.84 2.06 26.19
CA ASP A 174 8.98 2.99 26.08
C ASP A 174 9.99 2.50 25.04
N VAL A 175 10.19 1.18 24.93
CA VAL A 175 11.10 0.60 23.95
C VAL A 175 10.56 0.81 22.53
N VAL A 176 9.28 0.48 22.28
CA VAL A 176 8.67 0.63 20.95
C VAL A 176 8.63 2.08 20.51
N LEU A 177 8.20 2.98 21.39
CA LEU A 177 8.03 4.40 21.05
C LEU A 177 9.35 5.14 20.88
N ARG A 178 10.42 4.72 21.56
CA ARG A 178 11.62 5.55 21.72
C ARG A 178 12.91 4.95 21.22
N LEU A 179 12.99 3.62 21.10
CA LEU A 179 14.24 2.93 20.79
C LEU A 179 14.24 2.24 19.42
N THR A 180 13.17 2.35 18.64
CA THR A 180 13.04 1.75 17.30
C THR A 180 13.83 2.50 16.21
N SER A 181 14.34 3.70 16.52
CA SER A 181 15.22 4.46 15.63
C SER A 181 16.66 3.91 15.64
N PRO A 182 17.36 3.87 14.49
CA PRO A 182 18.78 3.48 14.42
C PRO A 182 19.71 4.26 15.35
N ALA A 183 19.31 5.47 15.78
CA ALA A 183 20.06 6.32 16.69
C ALA A 183 20.24 5.73 18.11
N HIS A 184 19.58 4.62 18.43
CA HIS A 184 19.60 4.02 19.77
C HIS A 184 20.19 2.60 19.81
N TYR A 185 20.95 2.21 18.79
CA TYR A 185 21.53 0.87 18.68
C TYR A 185 22.38 0.47 19.91
N GLU A 186 23.20 1.37 20.43
CA GLU A 186 24.03 1.12 21.62
C GLU A 186 23.18 0.89 22.87
N THR A 187 22.05 1.59 22.99
CA THR A 187 21.10 1.39 24.09
C THR A 187 20.47 0.01 23.99
N LEU A 188 19.94 -0.35 22.81
CA LEU A 188 19.35 -1.67 22.57
C LEU A 188 20.34 -2.81 22.86
N ASN A 189 21.59 -2.68 22.43
CA ASN A 189 22.62 -3.68 22.72
C ASN A 189 22.87 -3.85 24.22
N LEU A 190 22.86 -2.75 24.98
CA LEU A 190 23.01 -2.81 26.44
C LEU A 190 21.80 -3.49 27.10
N LEU A 191 20.58 -3.20 26.64
CA LEU A 191 19.35 -3.84 27.14
C LEU A 191 19.38 -5.36 26.85
N ASN A 192 19.72 -5.73 25.62
CA ASN A 192 19.80 -7.13 25.17
C ASN A 192 20.89 -7.90 25.91
N LEU A 193 22.03 -7.26 26.18
CA LEU A 193 23.11 -7.83 26.98
C LEU A 193 22.66 -8.10 28.42
N HIS A 194 21.99 -7.14 29.07
CA HIS A 194 21.48 -7.33 30.43
C HIS A 194 20.43 -8.45 30.49
N ALA A 195 19.47 -8.47 29.56
CA ALA A 195 18.47 -9.53 29.48
C ALA A 195 19.12 -10.90 29.28
N GLY A 196 20.09 -11.01 28.37
CA GLY A 196 20.82 -12.27 28.14
C GLY A 196 21.60 -12.75 29.37
N VAL A 197 22.22 -11.83 30.12
CA VAL A 197 22.90 -12.17 31.39
C VAL A 197 21.90 -12.60 32.47
N ARG A 198 20.72 -11.97 32.55
CA ARG A 198 19.70 -12.35 33.54
C ARG A 198 18.98 -13.66 33.21
N ALA A 199 18.80 -13.97 31.93
CA ALA A 199 18.08 -15.16 31.48
C ALA A 199 18.96 -16.43 31.41
N ASP A 200 20.28 -16.30 31.32
CA ASP A 200 21.19 -17.45 31.25
C ASP A 200 21.43 -18.05 32.64
N THR A 201 21.04 -19.31 32.82
CA THR A 201 21.24 -20.06 34.08
C THR A 201 22.70 -20.39 34.38
N ARG A 202 23.63 -20.19 33.43
CA ARG A 202 25.05 -20.53 33.55
C ARG A 202 25.96 -19.30 33.66
N LYS A 203 25.41 -18.10 33.47
CA LYS A 203 26.17 -16.84 33.54
C LYS A 203 25.47 -15.95 34.56
N THR A 204 26.27 -15.31 35.41
CA THR A 204 25.75 -14.34 36.38
C THR A 204 26.54 -13.06 36.23
N GLY A 205 25.86 -11.93 36.02
CA GLY A 205 26.48 -10.61 36.08
C GLY A 205 27.08 -10.35 37.46
N SER A 206 28.15 -9.56 37.51
CA SER A 206 28.65 -9.08 38.79
C SER A 206 27.64 -8.13 39.43
N GLU A 207 27.73 -7.94 40.75
CA GLU A 207 26.92 -6.95 41.46
C GLU A 207 27.11 -5.54 40.85
N GLU A 208 28.36 -5.20 40.51
CA GLU A 208 28.68 -3.93 39.84
C GLU A 208 28.00 -3.78 38.48
N PHE A 209 27.89 -4.86 37.69
CA PHE A 209 27.19 -4.84 36.41
C PHE A 209 25.72 -4.45 36.59
N TYR A 210 25.03 -5.07 37.55
CA TYR A 210 23.63 -4.77 37.83
C TYR A 210 23.44 -3.36 38.38
N GLN A 211 24.32 -2.89 39.26
CA GLN A 211 24.27 -1.53 39.80
C GLN A 211 24.47 -0.48 38.70
N ARG A 212 25.46 -0.66 37.82
CA ARG A 212 25.71 0.24 36.69
C ARG A 212 24.55 0.23 35.69
N PHE A 213 23.97 -0.94 35.40
CA PHE A 213 22.79 -1.03 34.55
C PHE A 213 21.59 -0.29 35.16
N ALA A 214 21.31 -0.49 36.46
CA ALA A 214 20.24 0.22 37.15
C ALA A 214 20.45 1.75 37.13
N ALA A 215 21.68 2.22 37.36
CA ALA A 215 22.03 3.63 37.25
C ALA A 215 21.82 4.17 35.83
N PHE A 216 22.19 3.40 34.80
CA PHE A 216 21.94 3.75 33.41
C PHE A 216 20.44 3.90 33.11
N ILE A 217 19.62 2.92 33.50
CA ILE A 217 18.16 2.95 33.27
C ILE A 217 17.54 4.18 33.94
N LEU A 218 17.93 4.47 35.18
CA LEU A 218 17.44 5.63 35.92
C LEU A 218 17.82 6.94 35.21
N ALA A 219 19.07 7.07 34.77
CA ALA A 219 19.52 8.23 34.01
C ALA A 219 18.78 8.37 32.66
N PHE A 220 18.58 7.26 31.95
CA PHE A 220 17.87 7.22 30.67
C PHE A 220 16.40 7.62 30.80
N GLN A 221 15.72 7.19 31.86
CA GLN A 221 14.35 7.61 32.14
C GLN A 221 14.28 9.09 32.53
N LEU A 222 15.23 9.59 33.32
CA LEU A 222 15.27 11.00 33.73
C LEU A 222 15.58 11.96 32.57
N SER A 223 16.52 11.61 31.68
CA SER A 223 16.87 12.45 30.52
C SER A 223 15.68 12.63 29.58
N SER A 224 14.80 11.65 29.52
CA SER A 224 13.63 11.64 28.64
C SER A 224 12.41 12.40 29.11
N ARG A 225 12.36 12.78 30.40
CA ARG A 225 11.27 13.59 30.95
C ARG A 225 11.45 15.09 30.68
N LYS A 226 12.57 15.49 30.06
CA LYS A 226 12.82 16.88 29.64
C LYS A 226 12.50 17.04 28.15
N THR A 227 11.22 17.01 27.80
CA THR A 227 10.71 17.37 26.46
C THR A 227 10.40 18.87 26.30
N ASP A 228 10.73 19.71 27.30
CA ASP A 228 10.51 21.17 27.28
C ASP A 228 11.72 21.95 26.72
N TYR A 229 12.24 21.55 25.56
CA TYR A 229 13.08 22.44 24.75
C TYR A 229 12.28 22.80 23.48
N LEU A 230 11.44 23.84 23.63
CA LEU A 230 10.98 24.68 22.51
C LEU A 230 12.11 25.61 22.09
#